data_AF-A0A7W6PXJ4-F1
#
_entry.id   AF-A0A7W6PXJ4-F1
#
_cell.length_a   1.000
_cell.length_b   1.000
_cell.length_c   1.000
_cell.angle_alpha   90.00
_cell.angle_beta   90.00
_cell.angle_gamma   90.00
#
_symmetry.space_group_name_H-M   'P 1'
#
loop_
_entity.id
_entity.type
_entity.pdbx_description
1 polymer ?
#
loop_
_entity_poly.entity_id
_entity_poly.type
_entity_poly.pdbx_seq_one_letter_code
_entity_poly.pdbx_strand_id
1 'polypeptide(L)'
;MKAGLVPKVRQSRDGYLDMVDRQRREKNDEFIIKEFGRVSVRRFPTGRLEVTYPDGYVEPDLSKVSGQRVWELMEMLPELKDALIWAGWY
;
A
#
# COMPACT_ATOMS: atom_id res chain seq x y z
N MET A 1 -34.61 27.08 2.72
CA MET A 1 -34.50 26.43 4.04
C MET A 1 -33.38 25.38 3.98
N LYS A 2 -32.49 25.39 5.00
CA LYS A 2 -31.50 24.39 5.44
C LYS A 2 -30.55 23.76 4.39
N ALA A 3 -29.38 24.39 4.20
CA ALA A 3 -28.17 23.73 3.71
C ALA A 3 -27.46 23.05 4.88
N GLY A 4 -27.15 21.75 4.72
CA GLY A 4 -26.45 20.95 5.72
C GLY A 4 -25.03 21.45 5.97
N LEU A 5 -24.72 21.73 7.24
CA LEU A 5 -23.37 21.99 7.72
C LEU A 5 -22.54 20.70 7.61
N VAL A 6 -21.79 20.57 6.52
CA VAL A 6 -20.69 19.59 6.43
C VAL A 6 -19.54 20.13 7.30
N PRO A 7 -19.02 19.39 8.28
CA PRO A 7 -17.85 19.84 9.01
C PRO A 7 -16.66 19.84 8.05
N LYS A 8 -16.21 21.03 7.64
CA LYS A 8 -14.88 21.21 7.07
C LYS A 8 -13.88 20.88 8.18
N VAL A 9 -13.45 19.61 8.23
CA VAL A 9 -12.34 19.19 9.06
C VAL A 9 -11.15 20.02 8.64
N ARG A 10 -10.78 21.01 9.47
CA ARG A 10 -9.52 21.75 9.34
C ARG A 10 -8.42 20.69 9.40
N GLN A 11 -7.80 20.39 8.27
CA GLN A 11 -6.51 19.71 8.24
C GLN A 11 -5.57 20.53 9.13
N SER A 12 -5.19 19.98 10.28
CA SER A 12 -4.22 20.59 11.17
C SER A 12 -2.89 20.68 10.42
N ARG A 13 -2.13 21.75 10.68
CA ARG A 13 -0.77 21.97 10.16
C ARG A 13 0.12 20.73 10.37
N ASP A 14 -0.11 19.99 11.44
CA ASP A 14 0.60 18.76 11.77
C ASP A 14 0.30 17.62 10.80
N GLY A 15 -0.95 17.45 10.35
CA GLY A 15 -1.30 16.43 9.36
C GLY A 15 -0.70 16.68 7.98
N TYR A 16 -0.45 17.95 7.64
CA TYR A 16 0.26 18.31 6.41
C TYR A 16 1.76 18.01 6.50
N LEU A 17 2.40 18.30 7.64
CA LEU A 17 3.81 17.98 7.87
C LEU A 17 4.08 16.47 7.85
N ASP A 18 3.19 15.67 8.45
CA ASP A 18 3.23 14.21 8.39
C ASP A 18 3.16 13.68 6.95
N MET A 19 2.32 14.29 6.11
CA MET A 19 2.20 13.90 4.70
C MET A 19 3.47 14.23 3.91
N VAL A 20 4.06 15.40 4.15
CA VAL A 20 5.31 15.84 3.51
C VAL A 20 6.50 14.98 3.95
N ASP A 21 6.57 14.61 5.22
CA ASP A 21 7.64 13.74 5.71
C ASP A 21 7.54 12.32 5.15
N ARG A 22 6.32 11.77 4.99
CA ARG A 22 6.12 10.47 4.29
C ARG A 22 6.55 10.55 2.83
N GLN A 23 6.22 11.63 2.12
CA GLN A 23 6.66 11.84 0.73
C GLN A 23 8.18 12.01 0.61
N ARG A 24 8.83 12.66 1.59
CA ARG A 24 10.29 12.78 1.63
C ARG A 24 10.98 11.43 1.87
N ARG A 25 10.44 10.57 2.74
CA ARG A 25 10.99 9.23 3.00
C ARG A 25 10.86 8.31 1.80
N GLU A 26 9.75 8.37 1.07
CA GLU A 26 9.63 7.68 -0.22
C GLU A 26 10.66 8.16 -1.25
N LYS A 27 10.91 9.47 -1.31
CA LYS A 27 11.93 10.05 -2.19
C LYS A 27 13.35 9.64 -1.81
N ASN A 28 13.57 9.21 -0.57
CA ASN A 28 14.85 8.72 -0.05
C ASN A 28 14.99 7.19 -0.14
N ASP A 29 14.10 6.48 -0.86
CA ASP A 29 14.13 5.02 -1.02
C ASP A 29 14.05 4.23 0.31
N GLU A 30 13.44 4.81 1.36
CA GLU A 30 13.18 4.09 2.61
C GLU A 30 11.97 3.16 2.46
N PHE A 31 12.11 2.08 1.69
CA PHE A 31 11.14 0.99 1.62
C PHE A 31 11.65 -0.24 2.38
N ILE A 32 10.73 -1.06 2.87
CA ILE A 32 11.07 -2.36 3.44
C ILE A 32 10.79 -3.41 2.37
N ILE A 33 11.84 -4.09 1.92
CA ILE A 33 11.72 -5.27 1.04
C ILE A 33 11.58 -6.51 1.91
N LYS A 34 10.66 -7.39 1.55
CA LYS A 34 10.59 -8.74 2.10
C LYS A 34 10.21 -9.74 1.02
N GLU A 35 10.87 -10.89 1.06
CA GLU A 35 10.64 -11.99 0.12
C GLU A 35 9.84 -13.09 0.80
N PHE A 36 8.84 -13.61 0.08
CA PHE A 36 7.94 -14.67 0.47
C PHE A 36 7.95 -15.73 -0.62
N GLY A 37 8.85 -16.70 -0.49
CA GLY A 37 9.01 -17.78 -1.47
C GLY A 37 9.33 -17.24 -2.87
N ARG A 38 8.31 -17.22 -3.72
CA ARG A 38 8.39 -16.79 -5.12
C ARG A 38 7.95 -15.35 -5.38
N VAL A 39 7.46 -14.67 -4.34
CA VAL A 39 6.94 -13.31 -4.41
C VAL A 39 7.85 -12.39 -3.60
N SER A 40 8.23 -11.24 -4.16
CA SER A 40 8.94 -10.19 -3.43
C SER A 40 8.04 -8.99 -3.26
N VAL A 41 8.02 -8.39 -2.06
CA VAL A 41 7.13 -7.28 -1.74
C VAL A 41 7.93 -6.13 -1.17
N ARG A 42 7.67 -4.92 -1.67
CA ARG A 42 8.22 -3.68 -1.13
C ARG A 42 7.10 -2.85 -0.51
N ARG A 43 7.22 -2.59 0.78
CA ARG A 43 6.31 -1.71 1.51
C ARG A 43 6.93 -0.32 1.63
N PHE A 44 6.23 0.67 1.09
CA PHE A 44 6.63 2.07 1.19
C PHE A 44 6.01 2.75 2.41
N PRO A 45 6.64 3.81 2.97
CA PRO A 45 6.15 4.53 4.14
C PRO A 45 4.77 5.19 3.96
N THR A 46 4.32 5.43 2.73
CA THR A 46 2.97 5.94 2.46
C THR A 46 1.88 4.89 2.60
N GLY A 47 2.25 3.61 2.70
CA GLY A 47 1.32 2.49 2.65
C GLY A 47 1.18 1.86 1.27
N ARG A 48 1.86 2.37 0.24
CA ARG A 48 1.96 1.70 -1.06
C ARG A 48 2.66 0.34 -0.92
N LEU A 49 2.11 -0.67 -1.57
CA LEU A 49 2.66 -2.02 -1.62
C LEU A 49 2.99 -2.37 -3.07
N GLU A 50 4.27 -2.52 -3.36
CA GLU A 50 4.75 -3.03 -4.65
C GLU A 50 4.98 -4.54 -4.53
N VAL A 51 4.49 -5.32 -5.49
CA VAL A 51 4.60 -6.78 -5.50
C VAL A 51 5.28 -7.21 -6.79
N THR A 52 6.38 -7.94 -6.66
CA THR A 52 7.05 -8.62 -7.76
C THR A 52 6.65 -10.10 -7.75
N TYR A 53 6.06 -10.54 -8.84
CA TYR A 53 5.55 -11.89 -9.04
C TYR A 53 6.61 -12.81 -9.68
N PRO A 54 6.45 -14.14 -9.60
CA PRO A 54 7.40 -15.11 -10.16
C PRO A 54 7.57 -15.05 -11.68
N ASP A 55 6.57 -14.53 -12.40
CA ASP A 55 6.62 -14.32 -13.85
C ASP A 55 7.47 -13.09 -14.24
N GLY A 56 8.00 -12.37 -13.25
CA GLY A 56 8.75 -11.14 -13.43
C GLY A 56 7.87 -9.90 -13.58
N TYR A 57 6.54 -10.05 -13.53
CA TYR A 57 5.64 -8.91 -13.48
C TYR A 57 5.80 -8.17 -12.16
N VAL A 58 5.87 -6.84 -12.21
CA VAL A 58 5.92 -5.97 -11.04
C VAL A 58 4.64 -5.16 -11.01
N GLU A 59 3.83 -5.37 -9.99
CA GLU A 59 2.70 -4.50 -9.68
C GLU A 59 3.19 -3.39 -8.75
N PRO A 60 3.35 -2.16 -9.24
CA PRO A 60 3.94 -1.06 -8.48
C PRO A 60 3.06 -0.60 -7.31
N ASP A 61 1.75 -0.86 -7.36
CA ASP A 61 0.83 -0.45 -6.32
C ASP A 61 -0.40 -1.37 -6.26
N LEU A 62 -0.36 -2.33 -5.34
CA LEU A 62 -1.45 -3.27 -5.12
C LEU A 62 -2.75 -2.58 -4.66
N SER A 63 -2.70 -1.33 -4.15
CA SER A 63 -3.92 -0.61 -3.72
C SER A 63 -4.81 -0.22 -4.89
N LYS A 64 -4.24 -0.19 -6.10
CA LYS A 64 -4.94 0.13 -7.35
C LYS A 64 -5.53 -1.11 -8.02
N VAL A 65 -5.14 -2.30 -7.56
CA VAL A 65 -5.65 -3.56 -8.06
C VAL A 65 -7.02 -3.83 -7.43
N SER A 66 -7.95 -4.37 -8.22
CA SER A 66 -9.27 -4.70 -7.71
C SER A 66 -9.18 -5.80 -6.64
N GLY A 67 -10.00 -5.71 -5.59
CA GLY A 67 -10.00 -6.70 -4.51
C GLY A 67 -10.27 -8.13 -5.01
N GLN A 68 -11.11 -8.28 -6.04
CA GLN A 68 -11.33 -9.57 -6.69
C GLN A 68 -10.04 -10.13 -7.31
N ARG A 69 -9.27 -9.28 -8.00
CA ARG A 69 -8.00 -9.68 -8.60
C ARG A 69 -6.96 -10.03 -7.54
N VAL A 70 -6.90 -9.28 -6.44
CA VAL A 70 -6.03 -9.63 -5.30
C VAL A 70 -6.41 -10.99 -4.71
N TRP A 71 -7.71 -11.26 -4.58
CA TRP A 71 -8.19 -12.54 -4.06
C TRP A 71 -7.84 -13.72 -4.98
N GLU A 72 -8.05 -13.59 -6.29
CA GLU A 72 -7.59 -14.58 -7.29
C GLU A 72 -6.08 -14.83 -7.18
N LEU A 73 -5.30 -13.77 -7.03
CA LEU A 73 -3.84 -13.87 -6.88
C LEU A 73 -3.46 -14.58 -5.58
N MET A 74 -4.21 -14.40 -4.48
CA MET A 74 -4.00 -15.12 -3.22
C MET A 74 -4.34 -16.61 -3.32
N GLU A 75 -5.34 -16.98 -4.14
CA GLU A 75 -5.65 -18.40 -4.40
C GLU A 75 -4.56 -19.07 -5.25
N MET A 76 -4.01 -18.34 -6.22
CA MET A 76 -2.94 -18.84 -7.10
C MET A 76 -1.56 -18.86 -6.43
N LEU A 77 -1.28 -17.89 -5.56
CA LEU A 77 0.00 -17.68 -4.89
C LEU A 77 -0.24 -17.55 -3.38
N PRO A 78 -0.22 -18.67 -2.64
CA PRO A 78 -0.41 -18.66 -1.20
C PRO A 78 0.60 -17.75 -0.48
N GLU A 79 1.82 -17.57 -1.02
CA GLU A 79 2.84 -16.70 -0.46
C GLU A 79 2.43 -15.22 -0.46
N LEU A 80 1.55 -14.82 -1.40
CA LEU A 80 1.00 -13.46 -1.44
C LEU A 80 0.16 -13.17 -0.19
N LYS A 81 -0.54 -14.18 0.34
CA LYS A 81 -1.33 -14.02 1.57
C LYS A 81 -0.44 -13.70 2.76
N ASP A 82 0.67 -14.40 2.93
CA ASP A 82 1.63 -14.12 4.01
C ASP A 82 2.23 -12.73 3.86
N ALA A 83 2.50 -12.30 2.62
CA ALA A 83 3.00 -10.97 2.33
C ALA A 83 1.97 -9.87 2.67
N LEU A 84 0.69 -10.10 2.39
CA LEU A 84 -0.40 -9.19 2.74
C LEU A 84 -0.61 -9.08 4.25
N ILE A 85 -0.55 -10.20 4.98
CA ILE A 85 -0.62 -10.21 6.45
C ILE A 85 0.56 -9.41 7.03
N TRP A 86 1.78 -9.64 6.52
CA TRP A 86 2.95 -8.88 6.94
C TRP A 86 2.84 -7.38 6.61
N ALA A 87 2.22 -7.04 5.49
CA ALA A 87 1.94 -5.65 5.10
C ALA A 87 0.82 -5.00 5.94
N GLY A 88 0.03 -5.79 6.68
CA GLY A 88 -1.12 -5.34 7.47
C GLY A 88 -2.39 -5.11 6.65
N TRP A 89 -2.55 -5.82 5.54
CA TRP A 89 -3.68 -5.70 4.61
C TRP A 89 -4.72 -6.81 4.76
N TYR A 90 -4.40 -7.86 5.52
CA TYR A 90 -5.24 -9.01 5.81
C TYR A 90 -5.14 -9.34 7.30
#